data_AF-X1T4I3-F1
#
_entry.id   AF-X1T4I3-F1
#
_cell.length_a   1.000
_cell.length_b   1.000
_cell.length_c   1.000
_cell.angle_alpha   90.00
_cell.angle_beta   90.00
_cell.angle_gamma   90.00
#
_symmetry.space_group_name_H-M   'P 1'
#
loop_
_entity.id
_entity.type
_entity.pdbx_description
1 polymer ?
#
loop_
_entity_poly.entity_id
_entity_poly.type
_entity_poly.pdbx_seq_one_letter_code
_entity_poly.pdbx_strand_id
1 'polypeptide(L)'
;MGIANIILVSITASSNTALTDADGYFRIDEVSIGTRNLTIAKENYITQKILSVVIKEDEVTLIDNGDPIVVQAVDEKYLFDGGIIYYDSGEYTNALTTFQQLIIDFPDSQYADDAQYYIAYINEKKFGYYSKALLEYYELITNYPDSIWIDDAQLGMGNCYFANG
;
A
#
# COMPACT_ATOMS: atom_id res chain seq x y z
N MET A 1 26.69 9.43 -4.44
CA MET A 1 26.90 8.24 -3.58
C MET A 1 25.58 7.50 -3.62
N GLY A 2 25.48 6.48 -4.48
CA GLY A 2 24.20 5.83 -4.77
C GLY A 2 23.72 5.09 -3.53
N ILE A 3 22.53 5.45 -3.05
CA ILE A 3 21.81 4.67 -2.05
C ILE A 3 21.65 3.27 -2.65
N ALA A 4 22.30 2.29 -2.05
CA ALA A 4 22.08 0.90 -2.40
C ALA A 4 20.57 0.64 -2.28
N ASN A 5 19.98 0.03 -3.30
CA ASN A 5 18.58 -0.39 -3.30
C ASN A 5 18.43 -1.57 -2.32
N ILE A 6 18.40 -1.28 -1.03
CA ILE A 6 18.38 -2.28 0.02
C ILE A 6 17.00 -2.95 0.04
N ILE A 7 16.98 -4.27 -0.21
CA ILE A 7 15.80 -5.11 -0.02
C ILE A 7 15.95 -5.81 1.32
N LEU A 8 14.89 -5.77 2.13
CA LEU A 8 14.77 -6.54 3.36
C LEU A 8 14.14 -7.90 3.05
N VAL A 9 14.84 -8.97 3.40
CA VAL A 9 14.30 -10.33 3.36
C VAL A 9 14.11 -10.83 4.79
N SER A 10 12.93 -11.36 5.10
CA SER A 10 12.59 -11.86 6.43
C SER A 10 11.88 -13.20 6.38
N ILE A 11 11.99 -13.95 7.48
CA ILE A 11 11.24 -15.19 7.67
C ILE A 11 9.99 -14.89 8.49
N THR A 12 8.83 -15.28 7.95
CA THR A 12 7.54 -15.06 8.62
C THR A 12 7.54 -15.77 9.98
N ALA A 13 7.11 -15.05 11.02
CA ALA A 13 7.07 -15.52 12.41
C ALA A 13 8.44 -15.89 13.02
N SER A 14 9.54 -15.34 12.50
CA SER A 14 10.84 -15.37 13.17
C SER A 14 11.50 -13.98 13.17
N SER A 15 12.57 -13.83 13.96
CA SER A 15 13.40 -12.61 13.98
C SER A 15 14.52 -12.64 12.94
N ASN A 16 14.66 -13.71 12.16
CA ASN A 16 15.72 -13.85 11.18
C ASN A 16 15.43 -12.95 9.96
N THR A 17 16.36 -12.04 9.68
CA THR A 17 16.27 -11.10 8.57
C THR A 17 17.64 -10.90 7.92
N ALA A 18 17.66 -10.47 6.67
CA ALA A 18 18.86 -10.06 5.96
C ALA A 18 18.55 -8.89 5.01
N LEU A 19 19.59 -8.11 4.72
CA LEU A 19 19.56 -7.08 3.69
C LEU A 19 20.32 -7.57 2.46
N THR A 20 19.93 -7.10 1.27
CA THR A 20 20.71 -7.35 0.06
C THR A 20 22.01 -6.56 0.04
N ASP A 21 23.06 -7.16 -0.51
CA ASP A 21 24.33 -6.51 -0.81
C ASP A 21 24.25 -5.64 -2.08
N ALA A 22 25.41 -5.13 -2.54
CA ALA A 22 25.50 -4.27 -3.72
C ALA A 22 25.14 -4.98 -5.03
N ASP A 23 25.27 -6.31 -5.07
CA ASP A 23 24.96 -7.15 -6.23
C ASP A 23 23.54 -7.74 -6.14
N GLY A 24 22.80 -7.46 -5.05
CA GLY A 24 21.43 -7.90 -4.83
C GLY A 24 21.30 -9.25 -4.13
N TYR A 25 22.39 -9.84 -3.65
CA TYR A 25 22.36 -11.11 -2.92
C TYR A 25 22.05 -10.89 -1.45
N PHE A 26 21.40 -11.88 -0.82
CA PHE A 26 21.18 -11.90 0.62
C PHE A 26 21.46 -13.31 1.17
N ARG A 27 21.75 -13.40 2.47
CA ARG A 27 21.93 -14.66 3.19
C ARG A 27 21.29 -14.54 4.56
N ILE A 28 20.45 -15.52 4.91
CA ILE A 28 19.86 -15.64 6.25
C ILE A 28 20.44 -16.91 6.88
N ASP A 29 21.21 -16.72 7.94
CA ASP A 29 21.77 -17.81 8.75
C ASP A 29 20.85 -18.20 9.91
N GLU A 30 21.14 -19.35 10.51
CA GLU A 30 20.44 -19.89 11.70
C GLU A 30 18.93 -20.07 11.50
N VAL A 31 18.54 -20.41 10.27
CA VAL A 31 17.16 -20.73 9.95
C VAL A 31 16.85 -22.14 10.40
N SER A 32 15.84 -22.30 11.26
CA SER A 32 15.41 -23.61 11.70
C SER A 32 14.88 -24.46 10.54
N ILE A 33 15.21 -25.75 10.56
CA ILE A 33 14.80 -26.75 9.56
C ILE A 33 13.27 -26.80 9.43
N GLY A 34 12.81 -27.11 8.22
CA GLY A 34 11.40 -27.29 7.88
C GLY A 34 10.86 -26.20 6.95
N THR A 35 9.54 -26.12 6.87
CA THR A 35 8.87 -25.22 5.93
C THR A 35 8.76 -23.80 6.46
N ARG A 36 9.20 -22.82 5.68
CA ARG A 36 9.17 -21.39 6.02
C ARG A 36 8.55 -20.58 4.89
N ASN A 37 7.99 -19.42 5.25
CA ASN A 37 7.55 -18.42 4.29
C ASN A 37 8.50 -17.23 4.35
N LEU A 38 9.03 -16.83 3.20
CA LEU A 38 9.85 -15.63 3.08
C LEU A 38 8.99 -14.44 2.72
N THR A 39 9.30 -13.29 3.30
CA THR A 39 8.77 -12.00 2.91
C THR A 39 9.91 -11.14 2.41
N ILE A 40 9.73 -10.57 1.22
CA ILE A 40 10.69 -9.71 0.54
C ILE A 40 10.03 -8.34 0.43
N ALA A 41 10.63 -7.35 1.08
CA ALA A 41 10.07 -6.01 1.20
C ALA A 41 11.13 -4.97 0.81
N LYS A 42 10.67 -3.98 0.04
CA LYS A 42 11.44 -2.79 -0.32
C LYS A 42 10.49 -1.60 -0.32
N GLU A 43 10.94 -0.47 0.20
CA GLU A 43 10.16 0.77 0.22
C GLU A 43 9.70 1.15 -1.19
N ASN A 44 8.41 1.46 -1.36
CA ASN A 44 7.76 1.76 -2.64
C ASN A 44 7.72 0.61 -3.66
N TYR A 45 7.86 -0.64 -3.19
CA TYR A 45 7.65 -1.84 -4.00
C TYR A 45 6.61 -2.75 -3.37
N ILE A 46 5.95 -3.53 -4.22
CA ILE A 46 4.99 -4.56 -3.81
C ILE A 46 5.74 -5.63 -3.01
N THR A 47 5.27 -5.89 -1.80
CA THR A 47 5.84 -6.94 -0.94
C THR A 47 5.58 -8.30 -1.54
N GLN A 48 6.64 -9.08 -1.77
CA GLN A 48 6.54 -10.42 -2.31
C GLN A 48 6.64 -11.46 -1.20
N LYS A 49 5.78 -12.48 -1.27
CA LYS A 49 5.82 -13.62 -0.35
C LYS A 49 6.14 -14.90 -1.11
N ILE A 50 7.14 -15.62 -0.65
CA ILE A 50 7.51 -16.92 -1.19
C ILE A 50 7.11 -17.96 -0.16
N LEU A 51 6.12 -18.76 -0.52
CA LEU A 51 5.49 -19.70 0.38
C LEU A 51 6.18 -21.06 0.31
N SER A 52 6.14 -21.77 1.42
CA SER A 52 6.53 -23.18 1.48
C SER A 52 7.98 -23.48 1.07
N VAL A 53 8.91 -22.59 1.43
CA VAL A 53 10.35 -22.83 1.26
C VAL A 53 10.80 -23.90 2.25
N VAL A 54 11.36 -25.00 1.75
CA VAL A 54 11.82 -26.12 2.59
C VAL A 54 13.30 -25.94 2.90
N ILE A 55 13.61 -25.71 4.17
CA ILE A 55 14.99 -25.64 4.67
C ILE A 55 15.39 -27.03 5.18
N LYS A 56 16.52 -27.55 4.70
CA LYS A 56 17.10 -28.82 5.15
C LYS A 56 18.44 -28.60 5.84
N GLU A 57 18.80 -29.57 6.67
CA GLU A 57 20.13 -29.62 7.30
C GLU A 57 21.23 -29.73 6.24
N ASP A 58 22.32 -28.98 6.43
CA ASP A 58 23.52 -28.99 5.60
C ASP A 58 23.32 -28.73 4.09
N GLU A 59 22.16 -28.18 3.69
CA GLU A 59 21.85 -27.81 2.30
C GLU A 59 21.63 -26.30 2.15
N VAL A 60 22.20 -25.71 1.10
CA VAL A 60 21.82 -24.36 0.66
C VAL A 60 20.49 -24.45 -0.07
N THR A 61 19.46 -23.80 0.46
CA THR A 61 18.17 -23.69 -0.22
C THR A 61 18.19 -22.52 -1.19
N LEU A 62 18.21 -22.81 -2.49
CA LEU A 62 18.04 -21.79 -3.52
C LEU A 62 16.57 -21.39 -3.62
N ILE A 63 16.31 -20.09 -3.59
CA ILE A 63 14.98 -19.54 -3.85
C ILE A 63 14.83 -19.33 -5.36
N ASP A 64 13.67 -19.68 -5.91
CA ASP A 64 13.39 -19.58 -7.35
C ASP A 64 14.46 -20.26 -8.24
N ASN A 65 14.99 -21.40 -7.80
CA ASN A 65 16.10 -22.11 -8.46
C ASN A 65 17.39 -21.28 -8.62
N GLY A 66 17.54 -20.19 -7.87
CA GLY A 66 18.67 -19.26 -7.97
C GLY A 66 18.46 -18.14 -8.99
N ASP A 67 17.30 -18.08 -9.66
CA ASP A 67 16.96 -16.98 -10.54
C ASP A 67 16.66 -15.69 -9.73
N PRO A 68 16.93 -14.50 -10.31
CA PRO A 68 16.67 -13.24 -9.63
C PRO A 68 15.18 -13.04 -9.34
N ILE A 69 14.88 -12.70 -8.09
CA ILE A 69 13.54 -12.34 -7.67
C ILE A 69 13.28 -10.88 -8.08
N VAL A 70 12.38 -10.67 -9.04
CA VAL A 70 12.03 -9.34 -9.54
C VAL A 70 10.87 -8.76 -8.73
N VAL A 71 11.14 -7.69 -7.98
CA VAL A 71 10.10 -6.94 -7.26
C VAL A 71 9.47 -5.87 -8.16
N GLN A 72 8.16 -5.71 -8.08
CA GLN A 72 7.40 -4.71 -8.83
C GLN A 72 7.27 -3.44 -8.01
N ALA A 73 7.49 -2.27 -8.63
CA ALA A 73 7.27 -0.99 -7.97
C ALA A 73 5.78 -0.78 -7.72
N VAL A 74 5.44 -0.08 -6.65
CA VAL A 74 4.10 0.46 -6.44
C VAL A 74 3.91 1.61 -7.44
N ASP A 75 2.79 1.61 -8.15
CA ASP A 75 2.37 2.70 -9.03
C ASP A 75 0.99 3.24 -8.66
N GLU A 76 0.62 4.37 -9.27
CA GLU A 76 -0.66 5.04 -9.06
C GLU A 76 -1.88 4.13 -9.27
N LYS A 77 -1.80 3.21 -10.24
CA LYS A 77 -2.88 2.27 -10.54
C LYS A 77 -2.98 1.18 -9.47
N TYR A 78 -1.86 0.64 -9.03
CA TYR A 78 -1.79 -0.34 -7.96
C TYR A 78 -2.39 0.20 -6.67
N LEU A 79 -2.07 1.44 -6.31
CA LEU A 79 -2.65 2.09 -5.13
C LEU A 79 -4.16 2.30 -5.31
N PHE A 80 -4.59 2.77 -6.49
CA PHE A 80 -6.02 2.99 -6.73
C PHE A 80 -6.82 1.69 -6.66
N ASP A 81 -6.41 0.67 -7.42
CA ASP A 81 -7.04 -0.65 -7.43
C ASP A 81 -7.06 -1.26 -6.03
N GLY A 82 -5.95 -1.16 -5.29
CA GLY A 82 -5.85 -1.64 -3.91
C GLY A 82 -6.82 -0.93 -2.96
N GLY A 83 -6.93 0.40 -3.07
CA GLY A 83 -7.88 1.19 -2.28
C GLY A 83 -9.33 0.78 -2.58
N ILE A 84 -9.67 0.55 -3.84
CA ILE A 84 -11.00 0.07 -4.25
C ILE A 84 -11.27 -1.33 -3.70
N ILE A 85 -10.32 -2.25 -3.80
CA ILE A 85 -10.47 -3.61 -3.25
C ILE A 85 -10.73 -3.57 -1.74
N TYR A 86 -9.99 -2.75 -1.00
CA TYR A 86 -10.21 -2.59 0.44
C TYR A 86 -11.58 -1.97 0.73
N TYR A 87 -11.99 -0.96 -0.04
CA TYR A 87 -13.30 -0.32 0.11
C TYR A 87 -14.45 -1.31 -0.11
N ASP A 88 -14.39 -2.09 -1.20
CA ASP A 88 -15.40 -3.09 -1.55
C ASP A 88 -15.45 -4.25 -0.54
N SER A 89 -14.30 -4.57 0.05
CA SER A 89 -14.19 -5.56 1.15
C SER A 89 -14.68 -5.03 2.50
N GLY A 90 -15.03 -3.74 2.60
CA GLY A 90 -15.43 -3.08 3.84
C GLY A 90 -14.27 -2.76 4.79
N GLU A 91 -13.03 -2.91 4.34
CA GLU A 91 -11.80 -2.59 5.08
C GLU A 91 -11.45 -1.12 4.95
N TYR A 92 -12.36 -0.25 5.41
CA TYR A 92 -12.31 1.19 5.14
C TYR A 92 -11.05 1.90 5.64
N THR A 93 -10.46 1.45 6.75
CA THR A 93 -9.18 2.01 7.26
C THR A 93 -8.01 1.73 6.32
N ASN A 94 -7.97 0.52 5.74
CA ASN A 94 -6.94 0.15 4.77
C ASN A 94 -7.16 0.93 3.46
N ALA A 95 -8.41 1.03 3.01
CA ALA A 95 -8.77 1.84 1.85
C ALA A 95 -8.32 3.30 1.99
N LEU A 96 -8.62 3.95 3.12
CA LEU A 96 -8.15 5.31 3.40
C LEU A 96 -6.64 5.44 3.32
N THR A 97 -5.91 4.53 3.98
CA THR A 97 -4.46 4.56 4.00
C THR A 97 -3.88 4.45 2.59
N THR A 98 -4.45 3.56 1.76
CA THR A 98 -4.00 3.37 0.39
C THR A 98 -4.33 4.56 -0.51
N PHE A 99 -5.54 5.13 -0.41
CA PHE A 99 -5.90 6.33 -1.18
C PHE A 99 -5.09 7.56 -0.77
N GLN A 100 -4.81 7.72 0.53
CA GLN A 100 -3.94 8.80 1.02
C GLN A 100 -2.52 8.66 0.48
N GLN A 101 -2.00 7.43 0.46
CA GLN A 101 -0.70 7.18 -0.14
C GLN A 101 -0.69 7.54 -1.63
N LEU A 102 -1.75 7.24 -2.38
CA LEU A 102 -1.86 7.62 -3.79
C LEU A 102 -1.71 9.13 -3.98
N ILE A 103 -2.43 9.93 -3.19
CA ILE A 103 -2.41 11.39 -3.32
C ILE A 103 -1.05 11.98 -2.91
N ILE A 104 -0.39 11.39 -1.91
CA ILE A 104 0.93 11.84 -1.45
C ILE A 104 2.01 11.51 -2.49
N ASP A 105 2.01 10.28 -3.00
CA ASP A 105 3.07 9.77 -3.88
C ASP A 105 2.85 10.19 -5.34
N PHE A 106 1.58 10.35 -5.76
CA PHE A 106 1.16 10.61 -7.13
C PHE A 106 0.06 11.71 -7.21
N PRO A 107 0.32 12.95 -6.77
CA PRO A 107 -0.69 14.01 -6.72
C PRO A 107 -1.26 14.42 -8.10
N ASP A 108 -0.50 14.23 -9.18
CA ASP A 108 -0.93 14.53 -10.56
C ASP A 108 -1.56 13.31 -11.27
N SER A 109 -1.81 12.22 -10.54
CA SER A 109 -2.40 11.00 -11.10
C SER A 109 -3.82 11.23 -11.61
N GLN A 110 -4.17 10.54 -12.70
CA GLN A 110 -5.55 10.50 -13.20
C GLN A 110 -6.55 9.85 -12.21
N TYR A 111 -6.05 9.23 -11.13
CA TYR A 111 -6.84 8.59 -10.07
C TYR A 111 -6.87 9.43 -8.77
N ALA A 112 -6.17 10.57 -8.74
CA ALA A 112 -5.98 11.33 -7.51
C ALA A 112 -7.29 11.99 -7.02
N ASP A 113 -8.13 12.45 -7.95
CA ASP A 113 -9.43 13.02 -7.63
C ASP A 113 -10.43 11.95 -7.18
N ASP A 114 -10.49 10.80 -7.85
CA ASP A 114 -11.24 9.63 -7.37
C ASP A 114 -10.81 9.23 -5.95
N ALA A 115 -9.50 9.12 -5.70
CA ALA A 115 -8.96 8.77 -4.38
C ALA A 115 -9.37 9.78 -3.30
N GLN A 116 -9.29 11.09 -3.58
CA GLN A 116 -9.71 12.14 -2.64
C GLN A 116 -11.21 12.06 -2.36
N TYR A 117 -12.03 11.81 -3.38
CA TYR A 117 -13.47 11.61 -3.21
C TYR A 117 -13.77 10.41 -2.31
N TYR A 118 -13.13 9.26 -2.55
CA TYR A 118 -13.32 8.08 -1.71
C TYR A 118 -12.90 8.32 -0.26
N ILE A 119 -11.83 9.08 -0.02
CA ILE A 119 -11.41 9.45 1.34
C ILE A 119 -12.51 10.26 2.04
N ALA A 120 -13.05 11.27 1.37
CA ALA A 120 -14.13 12.09 1.91
C ALA A 120 -15.39 11.25 2.18
N TYR A 121 -15.78 10.43 1.20
CA TYR A 121 -16.96 9.58 1.27
C TYR A 121 -16.86 8.52 2.38
N ILE A 122 -15.70 7.89 2.56
CA ILE A 122 -15.47 6.93 3.65
C ILE A 122 -15.63 7.63 5.01
N ASN A 123 -14.98 8.78 5.19
CA ASN A 123 -15.08 9.54 6.43
C ASN A 123 -16.54 9.92 6.73
N GLU A 124 -17.30 10.34 5.71
CA GLU A 124 -18.71 10.71 5.86
C GLU A 124 -19.58 9.48 6.17
N LYS A 125 -19.63 8.52 5.25
CA LYS A 125 -20.65 7.47 5.23
C LYS A 125 -20.32 6.27 6.09
N LYS A 126 -19.04 6.01 6.33
CA LYS A 126 -18.61 4.79 7.05
C LYS A 126 -18.21 5.08 8.48
N PHE A 127 -17.56 6.21 8.71
CA PHE A 127 -17.08 6.57 10.05
C PHE A 127 -17.90 7.65 10.75
N GLY A 128 -18.71 8.42 10.02
CA GLY A 128 -19.44 9.56 10.60
C GLY A 128 -18.50 10.69 11.05
N TYR A 129 -17.29 10.75 10.49
CA TYR A 129 -16.30 11.78 10.76
C TYR A 129 -16.56 13.00 9.87
N TYR A 130 -17.71 13.65 10.06
CA TYR A 130 -18.21 14.70 9.18
C TYR A 130 -17.25 15.89 9.05
N SER A 131 -16.54 16.28 10.12
CA SER A 131 -15.56 17.37 10.05
C SER A 131 -14.35 17.00 9.18
N LYS A 132 -13.94 15.72 9.17
CA LYS A 132 -12.87 15.25 8.28
C LYS A 132 -13.38 15.19 6.85
N ALA A 133 -14.53 14.55 6.63
CA ALA A 133 -15.13 14.46 5.31
C ALA A 133 -15.32 15.83 4.64
N LEU A 134 -15.75 16.84 5.41
CA LEU A 134 -15.89 18.22 4.92
C LEU A 134 -14.57 18.80 4.41
N LEU A 135 -13.46 18.56 5.12
CA LEU A 135 -12.13 19.01 4.70
C LEU A 135 -11.71 18.30 3.41
N GLU A 136 -11.91 17.00 3.33
CA GLU A 136 -11.51 16.16 2.20
C GLU A 136 -12.31 16.50 0.93
N TYR A 137 -13.63 16.75 1.06
CA TYR A 137 -14.45 17.24 -0.05
C TYR A 137 -14.02 18.66 -0.49
N TYR A 138 -13.64 19.52 0.44
CA TYR A 138 -13.10 20.83 0.10
C TYR A 138 -11.79 20.71 -0.67
N GLU A 139 -10.87 19.84 -0.22
CA GLU A 139 -9.60 19.57 -0.91
C GLU A 139 -9.81 19.03 -2.32
N LEU A 140 -10.81 18.16 -2.53
CA LEU A 140 -11.19 17.72 -3.88
C LEU A 140 -11.53 18.91 -4.78
N ILE A 141 -12.42 19.79 -4.32
CA ILE A 141 -12.89 20.94 -5.10
C ILE A 141 -11.75 21.93 -5.38
N THR A 142 -10.81 22.10 -4.45
CA THR A 142 -9.70 23.05 -4.63
C THR A 142 -8.57 22.49 -5.48
N ASN A 143 -8.22 21.22 -5.31
CA ASN A 143 -7.05 20.62 -5.94
C ASN A 143 -7.39 19.99 -7.30
N TYR A 144 -8.63 19.52 -7.48
CA TYR A 144 -9.10 18.86 -8.69
C TYR A 144 -10.40 19.51 -9.22
N PRO A 145 -10.37 20.80 -9.60
CA PRO A 145 -11.57 21.56 -9.96
C PRO A 145 -12.32 21.04 -11.20
N ASP A 146 -11.65 20.25 -12.04
CA ASP A 146 -12.23 19.61 -13.23
C ASP A 146 -12.74 18.17 -12.96
N SER A 147 -12.71 17.71 -11.70
CA SER A 147 -13.13 16.36 -11.33
C SER A 147 -14.61 16.12 -11.64
N ILE A 148 -14.95 14.88 -11.99
CA ILE A 148 -16.35 14.45 -12.14
C ILE A 148 -17.11 14.46 -10.80
N TRP A 149 -16.39 14.45 -9.68
CA TRP A 149 -16.93 14.32 -8.33
C TRP A 149 -17.31 15.66 -7.67
N ILE A 150 -17.17 16.80 -8.37
CA ILE A 150 -17.40 18.13 -7.80
C ILE A 150 -18.83 18.28 -7.25
N ASP A 151 -19.84 17.87 -8.01
CA ASP A 151 -21.24 18.00 -7.61
C ASP A 151 -21.56 17.08 -6.40
N ASP A 152 -21.05 15.85 -6.43
CA ASP A 152 -21.19 14.90 -5.32
C ASP A 152 -20.46 15.38 -4.05
N ALA A 153 -19.30 16.00 -4.21
CA ALA A 153 -18.54 16.57 -3.10
C ALA A 153 -19.29 17.74 -2.45
N GLN A 154 -19.87 18.64 -3.24
CA GLN A 154 -20.69 19.74 -2.71
C GLN A 154 -21.91 19.21 -1.95
N LEU A 155 -22.57 18.17 -2.48
CA LEU A 155 -23.66 17.49 -1.78
C LEU A 155 -23.17 16.85 -0.47
N GLY A 156 -22.03 16.17 -0.50
CA GLY A 156 -21.37 15.59 0.67
C GLY A 156 -21.06 16.62 1.75
N MET A 157 -20.53 17.80 1.38
CA MET A 157 -20.31 18.92 2.29
C MET A 157 -21.62 19.39 2.93
N GLY A 158 -22.70 19.51 2.15
CA GLY A 158 -24.04 19.86 2.64
C GLY A 158 -24.55 18.86 3.68
N ASN A 159 -24.39 17.57 3.42
CA ASN A 159 -24.73 16.51 4.37
C ASN A 159 -23.91 16.62 5.66
N CYS A 160 -22.61 16.89 5.54
CA CYS A 160 -21.71 17.06 6.69
C CYS A 160 -22.13 18.26 7.56
N TYR A 161 -22.53 19.38 6.96
CA TYR A 161 -23.06 20.52 7.71
C TYR A 161 -24.37 20.21 8.43
N PHE A 162 -25.29 19.50 7.76
CA PHE A 162 -26.56 19.10 8.37
C PHE A 162 -26.35 18.13 9.55
N ALA A 163 -25.38 17.22 9.46
CA ALA A 163 -25.10 16.26 10.51
C ALA A 163 -24.35 16.86 11.73
N ASN A 164 -23.61 17.96 11.52
CA ASN A 164 -22.86 18.66 12.58
C ASN A 164 -23.65 19.80 13.26
N GLY A 165 -24.82 20.17 12.72
CA GLY A 165 -25.72 21.19 13.29
C GLY A 165 -26.80 20.58 14.16
#